data_AF-A0A835B4I5-F1
#
_entry.id   AF-A0A835B4I5-F1
#
_cell.length_a   1.000
_cell.length_b   1.000
_cell.length_c   1.000
_cell.angle_alpha   90.00
_cell.angle_beta   90.00
_cell.angle_gamma   90.00
#
_symmetry.space_group_name_H-M   'P 1'
#
loop_
_entity.id
_entity.type
_entity.pdbx_description
1 polymer ?
#
loop_
_entity_poly.entity_id
_entity_poly.type
_entity_poly.pdbx_seq_one_letter_code
_entity_poly.pdbx_strand_id
1 'polypeptide(L)'
;MSMKMDLRILFLALIVAGFTSHCVWGEEDYYRQKDVFIMKCMGTIKIGTPYEDPIQPCIRAVGKYDMKRICNAFTFSDQLKVSMMKTVLLAYVCHKPIPIGEKCGSKCLSLYSSIYHKKNHIAILCG
;
A
#
# COMPACT_ATOMS: atom_id res chain seq x y z
N MET A 1 -32.40 20.92 41.47
CA MET A 1 -31.43 21.35 40.44
C MET A 1 -32.09 21.11 39.08
N SER A 2 -32.63 22.16 38.45
CA SER A 2 -33.38 22.05 37.19
C SER A 2 -32.42 22.31 36.04
N MET A 3 -32.02 21.27 35.32
CA MET A 3 -31.20 21.41 34.12
C MET A 3 -32.09 21.88 32.97
N LYS A 4 -32.06 23.17 32.65
CA LYS A 4 -32.62 23.68 31.41
C LYS A 4 -31.60 23.38 30.30
N MET A 5 -31.86 22.34 29.51
CA MET A 5 -31.10 22.11 28.28
C MET A 5 -31.50 23.18 27.27
N ASP A 6 -30.62 24.15 27.06
CA ASP A 6 -30.80 25.20 26.08
C ASP A 6 -30.80 24.59 24.67
N LEU A 7 -31.82 24.90 23.86
CA LEU A 7 -31.99 24.35 22.51
C LEU A 7 -30.75 24.60 21.63
N ARG A 8 -30.05 25.72 21.86
CA ARG A 8 -28.78 26.06 21.19
C ARG A 8 -27.67 25.04 21.49
N ILE A 9 -27.60 24.53 22.72
CA ILE A 9 -26.63 23.52 23.13
C ILE A 9 -26.93 22.20 22.41
N LEU A 10 -28.21 21.85 22.27
CA LEU A 10 -28.63 20.66 21.53
C LEU A 10 -28.25 20.75 20.04
N PHE A 11 -28.49 21.90 19.40
CA PHE A 11 -28.08 22.13 18.00
C PHE A 11 -26.57 22.08 17.81
N LEU A 12 -25.79 22.71 18.71
CA LEU A 12 -24.33 22.64 18.67
C LEU A 12 -23.82 21.20 18.86
N ALA A 13 -24.42 20.44 19.78
CA ALA A 13 -24.07 19.04 20.00
C ALA A 13 -24.38 18.17 18.76
N LEU A 14 -25.50 18.41 18.08
CA LEU A 14 -25.86 17.74 16.82
C LEU A 14 -24.89 18.06 15.68
N ILE A 15 -24.44 19.30 15.58
CA ILE A 15 -23.44 19.72 14.58
C ILE A 15 -22.10 19.03 14.87
N VAL A 16 -21.63 19.04 16.13
CA VAL A 16 -20.38 18.38 16.54
C VAL A 16 -20.47 16.86 16.36
N ALA A 17 -21.62 16.24 16.67
CA ALA A 17 -21.87 14.82 16.42
C ALA A 17 -21.99 14.49 14.92
N GLY A 18 -22.41 15.45 14.08
CA GLY A 18 -22.39 15.30 12.62
C GLY A 18 -20.98 15.35 12.04
N PHE A 19 -20.06 16.10 12.66
CA PHE A 19 -18.64 16.13 12.26
C PHE A 19 -17.84 14.88 12.68
N THR A 20 -18.39 13.99 13.50
CA THR A 20 -17.75 12.68 13.78
C THR A 20 -17.99 11.66 12.67
N SER A 21 -18.62 12.05 11.56
CA SER A 21 -18.65 11.26 10.33
C SER A 21 -17.23 11.11 9.81
N HIS A 22 -16.58 10.04 10.26
CA HIS A 22 -15.40 9.37 9.73
C HIS A 22 -14.48 10.30 8.94
N CYS A 23 -13.46 10.87 9.59
CA CYS A 23 -12.22 11.10 8.87
C CYS A 23 -11.85 9.75 8.23
N VAL A 24 -12.10 9.59 6.93
CA VAL A 24 -11.55 8.51 6.10
C VAL A 24 -10.06 8.81 5.93
N TRP A 25 -9.36 8.89 7.06
CA TRP A 25 -7.91 8.93 7.22
C TRP A 25 -7.39 7.49 7.12
N GLY A 26 -7.87 6.75 6.12
CA GLY A 26 -7.48 5.36 5.89
C GLY A 26 -6.64 5.21 4.63
N GLU A 27 -6.78 6.13 3.68
CA GLU A 27 -6.20 6.01 2.34
C GLU A 27 -4.82 6.68 2.25
N GLU A 28 -4.68 7.88 2.83
CA GLU A 28 -3.42 8.64 2.84
C GLU A 28 -2.33 7.95 3.68
N ASP A 29 -2.72 7.38 4.83
CA ASP A 29 -1.82 6.59 5.67
C ASP A 29 -1.33 5.31 4.99
N TYR A 30 -2.11 4.78 4.06
CA TYR A 30 -1.81 3.50 3.42
C TYR A 30 -0.76 3.62 2.30
N TYR A 31 -0.82 4.67 1.47
CA TYR A 31 0.25 4.94 0.49
C TYR A 31 1.59 5.19 1.20
N ARG A 32 1.53 5.87 2.35
CA ARG A 32 2.70 6.06 3.21
C ARG A 32 3.24 4.73 3.77
N GLN A 33 2.38 3.78 4.12
CA GLN A 33 2.82 2.44 4.55
C GLN A 33 3.54 1.69 3.43
N LYS A 34 3.05 1.76 2.18
CA LYS A 34 3.74 1.22 0.99
C LYS A 34 5.12 1.85 0.83
N ASP A 35 5.23 3.17 0.90
CA ASP A 35 6.52 3.85 0.70
C ASP A 35 7.53 3.49 1.80
N VAL A 36 7.08 3.42 3.06
CA VAL A 36 7.92 2.97 4.18
C VAL A 36 8.32 1.51 4.03
N PHE A 37 7.41 0.65 3.55
CA PHE A 37 7.71 -0.75 3.23
C PHE A 37 8.81 -0.83 2.16
N ILE A 38 8.63 -0.15 1.03
CA ILE A 38 9.59 -0.11 -0.07
C ILE A 38 10.95 0.36 0.43
N MET A 39 10.99 1.47 1.16
CA MET A 39 12.22 2.03 1.72
C MET A 39 12.96 1.02 2.61
N LYS A 40 12.26 0.33 3.51
CA LYS A 40 12.88 -0.61 4.46
C LYS A 40 13.28 -1.94 3.82
N CYS A 41 12.57 -2.37 2.79
CA CYS A 41 12.75 -3.67 2.16
C CYS A 41 13.49 -3.62 0.81
N MET A 42 13.91 -2.44 0.35
CA MET A 42 14.48 -2.25 -0.99
C MET A 42 15.63 -3.21 -1.29
N GLY A 43 16.51 -3.50 -0.33
CA GLY A 43 17.62 -4.46 -0.53
C GLY A 43 17.12 -5.84 -0.98
N THR A 44 16.02 -6.30 -0.40
CA THR A 44 15.40 -7.60 -0.73
C THR A 44 14.55 -7.55 -2.00
N ILE A 45 13.71 -6.51 -2.17
CA ILE A 45 12.66 -6.50 -3.21
C ILE A 45 13.05 -5.80 -4.51
N LYS A 46 14.26 -5.25 -4.63
CA LYS A 46 14.73 -4.53 -5.82
C LYS A 46 14.75 -5.42 -7.08
N ILE A 47 14.39 -4.84 -8.22
CA ILE A 47 14.46 -5.51 -9.52
C ILE A 47 15.90 -5.59 -10.04
N GLY A 48 16.24 -6.66 -10.77
CA GLY A 48 17.54 -6.81 -11.43
C GLY A 48 18.71 -7.17 -10.51
N THR A 49 18.48 -7.33 -9.20
CA THR A 49 19.47 -7.87 -8.25
C THR A 49 19.15 -9.31 -7.86
N PRO A 50 20.07 -10.07 -7.26
CA PRO A 50 19.75 -11.31 -6.56
C PRO A 50 18.76 -11.09 -5.40
N TYR A 51 18.11 -12.15 -4.92
CA TYR A 51 17.34 -12.08 -3.67
C TYR A 51 18.31 -12.11 -2.48
N GLU A 52 18.15 -11.18 -1.56
CA GLU A 52 18.92 -11.09 -0.32
C GLU A 52 17.96 -11.13 0.86
N ASP A 53 18.35 -11.87 1.91
CA ASP A 53 17.51 -12.04 3.09
C ASP A 53 17.18 -10.69 3.75
N PRO A 54 15.94 -10.53 4.24
CA PRO A 54 15.48 -9.26 4.77
C PRO A 54 16.16 -8.92 6.09
N ILE A 55 16.59 -7.66 6.22
CA ILE A 55 17.06 -7.11 7.49
C ILE A 55 15.90 -6.87 8.46
N GLN A 56 16.20 -6.77 9.77
CA GLN A 56 15.19 -6.63 10.83
C GLN A 56 14.19 -5.48 10.62
N PRO A 57 14.56 -4.29 10.11
CA PRO A 57 13.59 -3.24 9.76
C PRO A 57 12.55 -3.68 8.73
N CYS A 58 12.95 -4.47 7.73
CA CYS A 58 12.05 -5.00 6.71
C CYS A 58 11.11 -6.06 7.30
N ILE A 59 11.65 -7.01 8.08
CA ILE A 59 10.84 -8.04 8.76
C ILE A 59 9.77 -7.39 9.64
N ARG A 60 10.12 -6.35 10.41
CA ARG A 60 9.16 -5.59 11.23
C ARG A 60 8.09 -4.89 10.38
N ALA A 61 8.44 -4.40 9.19
CA ALA A 61 7.48 -3.79 8.28
C ALA A 61 6.48 -4.83 7.77
N VAL A 62 6.96 -6.00 7.33
CA VAL A 62 6.13 -7.12 6.87
C VAL A 62 5.19 -7.61 7.99
N GLY A 63 5.69 -7.71 9.21
CA GLY A 63 4.88 -8.12 10.36
C GLY A 63 3.82 -7.08 10.77
N LYS A 64 4.09 -5.79 10.53
CA LYS A 64 3.22 -4.67 10.92
C LYS A 64 2.12 -4.38 9.90
N TYR A 65 2.42 -4.48 8.62
CA TYR A 65 1.52 -4.06 7.55
C TYR A 65 0.69 -5.23 6.99
N ASP A 66 -0.49 -4.90 6.47
CA ASP A 66 -1.28 -5.86 5.71
C ASP A 66 -0.63 -6.04 4.33
N MET A 67 -0.02 -7.22 4.12
CA MET A 67 0.71 -7.53 2.89
C MET A 67 -0.20 -7.60 1.65
N LYS A 68 -1.46 -7.99 1.78
CA LYS A 68 -2.43 -7.93 0.67
C LYS A 68 -2.68 -6.48 0.28
N ARG A 69 -2.83 -5.62 1.29
CA ARG A 69 -2.96 -4.18 1.05
C ARG A 69 -1.68 -3.68 0.37
N ILE A 70 -0.51 -3.76 1.00
CA ILE A 70 0.77 -3.32 0.39
C ILE A 70 0.94 -3.80 -1.06
N CYS A 71 0.58 -5.06 -1.33
CA CYS A 71 0.60 -5.65 -2.65
C CYS A 71 -0.29 -4.91 -3.67
N ASN A 72 -1.52 -4.57 -3.30
CA ASN A 72 -2.43 -3.78 -4.14
C ASN A 72 -2.04 -2.29 -4.25
N ALA A 73 -1.21 -1.79 -3.34
CA ALA A 73 -0.76 -0.40 -3.31
C ALA A 73 0.25 -0.06 -4.42
N PHE A 74 0.95 -1.07 -4.95
CA PHE A 74 2.04 -0.86 -5.90
C PHE A 74 1.56 -0.18 -7.18
N THR A 75 2.09 1.01 -7.43
CA THR A 75 1.86 1.73 -8.68
C THR A 75 2.74 1.16 -9.79
N PHE A 76 2.43 1.50 -11.04
CA PHE A 76 3.29 1.18 -12.17
C PHE A 76 4.73 1.70 -11.96
N SER A 77 4.86 2.94 -11.46
CA SER A 77 6.16 3.56 -11.18
C SER A 77 6.98 2.80 -10.14
N ASP A 78 6.32 2.19 -9.15
CA ASP A 78 6.99 1.34 -8.17
C ASP A 78 7.47 0.02 -8.80
N GLN A 79 6.66 -0.57 -9.69
CA GLN A 79 6.98 -1.81 -10.41
C GLN A 79 8.19 -1.68 -11.34
N LEU A 80 8.57 -0.46 -11.74
CA LEU A 80 9.81 -0.19 -12.48
C LEU A 80 11.07 -0.39 -11.62
N LYS A 81 10.94 -0.38 -10.29
CA LYS A 81 12.06 -0.44 -9.34
C LYS A 81 12.00 -1.69 -8.44
N VAL A 82 10.79 -2.19 -8.19
CA VAL A 82 10.50 -3.28 -7.25
C VAL A 82 10.01 -4.51 -7.99
N SER A 83 10.59 -5.66 -7.68
CA SER A 83 10.14 -6.96 -8.18
C SER A 83 8.94 -7.46 -7.37
N MET A 84 7.77 -7.57 -8.01
CA MET A 84 6.56 -8.10 -7.37
C MET A 84 6.76 -9.55 -6.92
N MET A 85 7.49 -10.36 -7.68
CA MET A 85 7.82 -11.74 -7.32
C MET A 85 8.62 -11.81 -6.01
N LYS A 86 9.63 -10.96 -5.85
CA LYS A 86 10.41 -10.91 -4.62
C LYS A 86 9.59 -10.39 -3.43
N THR A 87 8.69 -9.43 -3.66
CA THR A 87 7.77 -8.96 -2.62
C THR A 87 6.85 -10.08 -2.13
N VAL A 88 6.29 -10.88 -3.05
CA VAL A 88 5.46 -12.04 -2.70
C VAL A 88 6.28 -13.10 -1.95
N LEU A 89 7.50 -13.38 -2.41
CA LEU A 89 8.40 -14.32 -1.74
C LEU A 89 8.75 -13.84 -0.32
N LEU A 90 9.09 -12.56 -0.15
CA LEU A 90 9.38 -11.96 1.15
C LEU A 90 8.19 -12.11 2.11
N ALA A 91 6.97 -11.84 1.63
CA ALA A 91 5.74 -12.00 2.42
C ALA A 91 5.56 -13.46 2.89
N TYR A 92 5.85 -14.43 2.01
CA TYR A 92 5.82 -15.85 2.34
C TYR A 92 6.87 -16.24 3.39
N VAL A 93 8.13 -15.85 3.19
CA VAL A 93 9.26 -16.15 4.10
C VAL A 93 9.03 -15.54 5.49
N CYS A 94 8.41 -14.37 5.58
CA CYS A 94 8.05 -13.73 6.85
C CYS A 94 6.74 -14.24 7.46
N HIS A 95 6.17 -15.35 6.97
CA HIS A 95 4.91 -15.94 7.46
C HIS A 95 3.70 -14.99 7.39
N LYS A 96 3.68 -14.10 6.38
CA LYS A 96 2.57 -13.20 6.07
C LYS A 96 2.18 -13.32 4.59
N PRO A 97 1.81 -14.53 4.11
CA PRO A 97 1.57 -14.75 2.70
C PRO A 97 0.39 -13.91 2.19
N ILE A 98 0.52 -13.38 0.98
CA ILE A 98 -0.59 -12.75 0.26
C ILE A 98 -1.54 -13.87 -0.19
N PRO A 99 -2.87 -13.70 -0.04
CA PRO A 99 -3.83 -14.73 -0.45
C PRO A 99 -3.69 -15.11 -1.92
N ILE A 100 -3.83 -16.41 -2.20
CA ILE A 100 -3.74 -16.95 -3.57
C ILE A 100 -4.85 -16.33 -4.44
N GLY A 101 -4.49 -15.94 -5.67
CA GLY A 101 -5.41 -15.32 -6.62
C GLY A 101 -5.44 -13.79 -6.58
N GLU A 102 -4.80 -13.16 -5.59
CA GLU A 102 -4.62 -11.70 -5.55
C GLU A 102 -3.57 -11.25 -6.57
N LYS A 103 -3.87 -10.17 -7.31
CA LYS A 103 -2.93 -9.57 -8.27
C LYS A 103 -2.16 -8.45 -7.59
N CYS A 104 -0.83 -8.53 -7.62
CA CYS A 104 0.03 -7.51 -7.03
C CYS A 104 0.29 -6.33 -7.96
N GLY A 105 0.03 -5.13 -7.44
CA GLY A 105 0.22 -3.85 -8.09
C GLY A 105 -0.77 -3.55 -9.21
N SER A 106 -0.40 -2.60 -10.07
CA SER A 106 -1.36 -2.02 -11.01
C SER A 106 -1.92 -3.07 -11.99
N LYS A 107 -3.23 -2.98 -12.22
CA LYS A 107 -3.96 -3.79 -13.22
C LYS A 107 -3.76 -3.28 -14.64
N CYS A 108 -2.84 -2.33 -14.86
CA CYS A 108 -2.64 -1.76 -16.19
C CYS A 108 -2.28 -2.92 -17.12
N LEU A 109 -3.06 -3.08 -18.20
CA LEU A 109 -2.94 -4.15 -19.21
C LEU A 109 -1.58 -3.97 -19.90
N SER A 110 -0.53 -4.45 -19.27
CA SER A 110 0.80 -4.38 -19.82
C SER A 110 0.89 -5.46 -20.88
N LEU A 111 1.00 -5.05 -22.14
CA LEU A 111 1.61 -5.85 -23.20
C LEU A 111 3.08 -6.07 -22.83
N TYR A 112 3.33 -6.84 -21.77
CA TYR A 112 4.61 -6.96 -21.08
C TYR A 112 5.56 -7.94 -21.78
N SER A 113 5.12 -8.59 -22.87
CA SER A 113 5.85 -9.70 -23.49
C SER A 113 7.00 -9.31 -24.43
N SER A 114 7.35 -8.02 -24.60
CA SER A 114 8.40 -7.67 -25.61
C SER A 114 9.35 -6.51 -25.28
N ILE A 115 9.26 -5.85 -24.13
CA ILE A 115 9.98 -4.58 -23.88
C ILE A 115 11.24 -4.73 -23.01
N TYR A 116 11.73 -5.95 -22.78
CA TYR A 116 13.08 -6.10 -22.20
C TYR A 116 14.21 -5.69 -23.18
N HIS A 117 13.90 -5.29 -24.43
CA HIS A 117 14.93 -5.06 -25.45
C HIS A 117 14.98 -3.67 -26.09
N LYS A 118 14.10 -2.70 -25.76
CA LYS A 118 14.24 -1.38 -26.39
C LYS A 118 13.68 -0.26 -25.54
N LYS A 119 14.57 0.64 -25.13
CA LYS A 119 14.29 2.04 -24.80
C LYS A 119 13.14 2.52 -25.69
N ASN A 120 12.04 3.01 -25.11
CA ASN A 120 11.35 4.22 -25.55
C ASN A 120 10.08 4.43 -24.74
N HIS A 121 9.75 5.72 -24.57
CA HIS A 121 8.55 6.24 -23.92
C HIS A 121 7.29 5.47 -24.33
N ILE A 122 6.63 4.85 -23.35
CA ILE A 122 5.32 4.24 -23.52
C ILE A 122 4.32 5.08 -22.73
N ALA A 123 3.33 5.65 -23.43
CA ALA A 123 2.15 6.24 -22.81
C ALA A 123 1.29 5.09 -22.27
N ILE A 124 1.04 5.09 -20.96
CA ILE A 124 0.30 4.04 -20.27
C ILE A 124 -1.03 4.62 -19.84
N LEU A 125 -2.12 4.12 -20.43
CA LEU A 125 -3.48 4.34 -19.94
C LEU A 125 -3.68 3.42 -18.74
N CYS A 126 -3.54 3.99 -17.54
CA CYS A 126 -3.97 3.34 -16.30
C CYS A 126 -5.39 3.85 -15.99
N GLY A 127 -6.36 2.93 -16.05
CA GLY A 127 -7.76 3.17 -15.64
C GLY A 127 -8.01 2.74 -14.20
#